data_AF-A0A9W7BE74-F1
#
_entry.id   AF-A0A9W7BE74-F1
#
_cell.length_a   1.000
_cell.length_b   1.000
_cell.length_c   1.000
_cell.angle_alpha   90.00
_cell.angle_beta   90.00
_cell.angle_gamma   90.00
#
_symmetry.space_group_name_H-M   'P 1'
#
loop_
_entity.id
_entity.type
_entity.pdbx_description
1 polymer ?
#
loop_
_entity_poly.entity_id
_entity_poly.type
_entity_poly.pdbx_seq_one_letter_code
_entity_poly.pdbx_strand_id
1 'polypeptide(L)'
;MAPTSSAIALFAAAALLTSASAWVPSTSAFRRSLALASAKDSICDSPGDPSMILNVSVDLGDKKVEVMKGISAAIAATTGKPESYVSVCVQDNASIIFGGEETNCALGCMYSIGAINQENNGKIQKAVSDLLAPFGVPDDKMYINYFDVARENCGWSSRTFAG
;
A
#
# COMPACT_ATOMS: atom_id res chain seq x y z
N MET A 1 -74.79 18.20 30.86
CA MET A 1 -73.90 18.03 29.69
C MET A 1 -72.55 18.61 30.06
N ALA A 2 -71.52 17.78 29.98
CA ALA A 2 -70.11 18.02 30.35
C ALA A 2 -69.48 19.20 29.54
N PRO A 3 -68.26 19.70 29.83
CA PRO A 3 -67.19 18.97 30.54
C PRO A 3 -66.21 19.73 31.47
N THR A 4 -65.55 18.95 32.35
CA THR A 4 -64.10 18.87 32.68
C THR A 4 -63.29 20.15 32.99
N SER A 5 -62.30 20.20 33.88
CA SER A 5 -61.65 19.33 34.87
C SER A 5 -60.66 20.25 35.62
N SER A 6 -60.60 20.19 36.95
CA SER A 6 -59.71 21.00 37.79
C SER A 6 -58.65 20.11 38.45
N ALA A 7 -57.36 20.43 38.30
CA ALA A 7 -56.29 20.09 39.25
C ALA A 7 -55.04 20.92 38.90
N ILE A 8 -54.72 21.97 39.65
CA ILE A 8 -53.82 22.02 40.83
C ILE A 8 -52.36 22.28 40.42
N ALA A 9 -51.82 23.33 41.03
CA ALA A 9 -50.56 23.98 40.74
C ALA A 9 -49.56 23.82 41.91
N LEU A 10 -48.29 24.09 41.60
CA LEU A 10 -47.15 24.41 42.47
C LEU A 10 -46.67 23.36 43.52
N PHE A 11 -45.39 22.98 43.48
CA PHE A 11 -44.31 23.67 44.22
C PHE A 11 -42.94 23.02 43.94
N ALA A 12 -41.90 23.84 44.06
CA ALA A 12 -40.49 23.59 43.79
C ALA A 12 -39.74 22.83 44.90
N ALA A 13 -38.59 22.23 44.54
CA ALA A 13 -37.35 22.01 45.33
C ALA A 13 -36.56 20.86 44.66
N ALA A 14 -35.25 20.71 44.70
CA ALA A 14 -34.09 21.51 45.06
C ALA A 14 -32.88 20.64 44.64
N ALA A 15 -31.77 21.28 44.29
CA ALA A 15 -30.55 20.64 43.81
C ALA A 15 -29.90 19.71 44.84
N LEU A 16 -29.34 18.59 44.37
CA LEU A 16 -28.23 17.90 45.03
C LEU A 16 -27.22 17.47 43.95
N LEU A 17 -26.21 18.31 43.76
CA LEU A 17 -24.97 17.98 43.09
C LEU A 17 -24.25 16.87 43.88
N THR A 18 -24.10 15.70 43.30
CA THR A 18 -23.15 14.70 43.79
C THR A 18 -21.95 14.73 42.85
N SER A 19 -20.79 15.06 43.43
CA SER A 19 -19.49 15.06 42.79
C SER A 19 -19.07 13.63 42.47
N ALA A 20 -19.40 13.16 41.27
CA ALA A 20 -18.71 12.02 40.69
C ALA A 20 -17.48 12.57 39.95
N SER A 21 -16.32 12.42 40.57
CA SER A 21 -15.02 12.57 39.90
C SER A 21 -14.99 11.63 38.70
N ALA A 22 -15.28 12.18 37.53
CA ALA A 22 -15.14 11.50 36.26
C ALA A 22 -13.65 11.17 36.08
N TRP A 23 -13.29 9.95 36.44
CA TRP A 23 -12.04 9.35 35.98
C TRP A 23 -12.18 9.20 34.47
N VAL A 24 -11.66 10.18 33.74
CA VAL A 24 -11.46 10.08 32.29
C VAL A 24 -10.17 9.29 32.11
N PRO A 25 -10.20 8.05 31.61
CA PRO A 25 -8.97 7.34 31.30
C PRO A 25 -8.22 8.14 30.24
N SER A 26 -6.93 8.41 30.47
CA SER A 26 -6.08 9.10 29.51
C SER A 26 -6.18 8.42 28.14
N THR A 27 -6.70 9.16 27.16
CA THR A 27 -6.93 8.74 25.77
C THR A 27 -5.64 8.40 25.00
N SER A 28 -4.48 8.51 25.66
CA SER A 28 -3.17 8.25 25.09
C SER A 28 -2.93 6.79 24.72
N ALA A 29 -3.30 5.84 25.60
CA ALA A 29 -2.99 4.43 25.38
C ALA A 29 -3.86 3.80 24.27
N PHE A 30 -5.12 4.22 24.14
CA PHE A 30 -6.02 3.69 23.11
C PHE A 30 -5.71 4.25 21.71
N ARG A 31 -5.23 5.50 21.62
CA ARG A 31 -4.79 6.09 20.34
C ARG A 31 -3.53 5.45 19.77
N ARG A 32 -2.65 4.86 20.60
CA ARG A 32 -1.47 4.12 20.12
C ARG A 32 -1.84 2.82 19.40
N SER A 33 -2.94 2.17 19.77
CA SER A 33 -3.34 0.89 19.17
C SER A 33 -3.88 1.04 17.74
N LEU A 34 -4.53 2.16 17.41
CA LEU A 34 -5.03 2.39 16.04
C LEU A 34 -3.92 2.80 15.08
N ALA A 35 -2.92 3.57 15.54
CA ALA A 35 -1.81 4.01 14.70
C ALA A 35 -0.88 2.85 14.28
N LEU A 36 -0.77 1.79 15.09
CA LEU A 36 0.05 0.62 14.77
C LEU A 36 -0.63 -0.36 13.79
N ALA A 37 -1.96 -0.35 13.71
CA ALA A 37 -2.72 -1.21 12.79
C ALA A 37 -2.69 -0.71 11.34
N SER A 38 -2.37 0.58 11.13
CA SER A 38 -2.22 1.19 9.79
C SER A 38 -0.82 0.97 9.18
N ALA A 39 0.16 0.48 9.95
CA ALA A 39 1.51 0.21 9.46
C ALA A 39 1.65 -1.17 8.79
N LYS A 40 0.53 -1.88 8.61
CA LYS A 40 0.42 -3.11 7.80
C LYS A 40 -0.07 -2.83 6.37
N ASP A 41 0.01 -1.59 5.92
CA ASP A 41 0.05 -1.31 4.49
C ASP A 41 1.46 -1.67 4.04
N SER A 42 1.74 -2.98 3.96
CA SER A 42 2.97 -3.47 3.36
C SER A 42 3.02 -2.85 1.98
N ILE A 43 4.08 -2.11 1.71
CA ILE A 43 4.32 -1.48 0.41
C ILE A 43 4.31 -2.51 -0.75
N CYS A 44 4.30 -3.80 -0.40
CA CYS A 44 4.32 -4.96 -1.25
C CYS A 44 2.98 -5.73 -1.37
N ASP A 45 1.92 -5.41 -0.62
CA ASP A 45 0.73 -6.30 -0.51
C ASP A 45 -0.32 -6.16 -1.63
N SER A 46 0.02 -5.62 -2.82
CA SER A 46 -0.94 -5.60 -3.93
C SER A 46 -0.92 -6.92 -4.70
N PRO A 47 -2.03 -7.71 -4.69
CA PRO A 47 -2.07 -9.00 -5.37
C PRO A 47 -2.07 -8.83 -6.91
N GLY A 48 -1.31 -9.66 -7.62
CA GLY A 48 -1.32 -9.77 -9.08
C GLY A 48 -0.27 -10.76 -9.61
N ASP A 49 -0.39 -11.16 -10.89
CA ASP A 49 0.60 -11.99 -11.60
C ASP A 49 0.63 -11.66 -13.10
N PRO A 50 1.80 -11.31 -13.67
CA PRO A 50 2.96 -10.74 -12.99
C PRO A 50 2.63 -9.33 -12.48
N SER A 51 2.87 -9.03 -11.21
CA SER A 51 2.73 -7.68 -10.69
C SER A 51 4.05 -7.14 -10.17
N MET A 52 4.35 -5.88 -10.49
CA MET A 52 5.45 -5.14 -9.88
C MET A 52 4.90 -3.91 -9.16
N ILE A 53 5.33 -3.72 -7.91
CA ILE A 53 5.07 -2.52 -7.13
C ILE A 53 6.42 -1.87 -6.86
N LEU A 54 6.56 -0.61 -7.22
CA LEU A 54 7.80 0.13 -7.09
C LEU A 54 7.54 1.50 -6.46
N ASN A 55 8.27 1.79 -5.40
CA ASN A 55 8.28 3.07 -4.73
C ASN A 55 9.59 3.74 -5.10
N VAL A 56 9.51 4.95 -5.64
CA VAL A 56 10.65 5.72 -6.09
C VAL A 56 10.64 7.05 -5.37
N SER A 57 11.80 7.49 -4.88
CA SER A 57 11.91 8.76 -4.18
C SER A 57 11.81 9.98 -5.09
N VAL A 58 11.99 9.79 -6.41
CA VAL A 58 12.01 10.86 -7.41
C VAL A 58 10.61 11.14 -7.95
N ASP A 59 10.40 12.37 -8.39
CA ASP A 59 9.23 12.74 -9.19
C ASP A 59 9.44 12.31 -10.64
N LEU A 60 8.57 11.42 -11.13
CA LEU A 60 8.62 10.93 -12.51
C LEU A 60 7.89 11.85 -13.49
N GLY A 61 7.03 12.75 -12.99
CA GLY A 61 6.24 13.69 -13.78
C GLY A 61 5.51 13.02 -14.96
N ASP A 62 5.52 13.68 -16.12
CA ASP A 62 4.84 13.20 -17.34
C ASP A 62 5.40 11.88 -17.88
N LYS A 63 6.63 11.52 -17.51
CA LYS A 63 7.29 10.28 -17.97
C LYS A 63 6.90 9.06 -17.15
N LYS A 64 6.14 9.21 -16.06
CA LYS A 64 5.71 8.10 -15.20
C LYS A 64 5.06 6.97 -15.99
N VAL A 65 4.15 7.30 -16.91
CA VAL A 65 3.43 6.31 -17.72
C VAL A 65 4.35 5.60 -18.71
N GLU A 66 5.33 6.32 -19.28
CA GLU A 66 6.32 5.74 -20.17
C GLU A 66 7.22 4.74 -19.43
N VAL A 67 7.68 5.09 -18.23
CA VAL A 67 8.46 4.20 -17.35
C VAL A 67 7.65 2.95 -16.99
N MET A 68 6.39 3.10 -16.57
CA MET A 68 5.51 1.97 -16.23
C MET A 68 5.32 1.02 -17.42
N LYS A 69 5.14 1.56 -18.63
CA LYS A 69 5.05 0.74 -19.86
C LYS A 69 6.37 0.05 -20.20
N GLY A 70 7.49 0.73 -20.02
CA GLY A 70 8.83 0.13 -20.20
C GLY A 70 9.05 -1.05 -19.26
N ILE A 71 8.68 -0.91 -17.98
CA ILE A 71 8.74 -1.98 -16.99
C ILE A 71 7.82 -3.14 -17.39
N SER A 72 6.58 -2.84 -17.78
CA SER A 72 5.60 -3.85 -18.22
C SER A 72 6.12 -4.69 -19.39
N ALA A 73 6.65 -4.02 -20.43
CA ALA A 73 7.22 -4.69 -21.59
C ALA A 73 8.45 -5.55 -21.23
N ALA A 74 9.33 -5.06 -20.35
CA ALA A 74 10.49 -5.80 -19.89
C ALA A 74 10.11 -7.06 -19.10
N ILE A 75 9.10 -6.97 -18.24
CA ILE A 75 8.57 -8.12 -17.49
C ILE A 75 7.96 -9.13 -18.44
N ALA A 76 7.12 -8.71 -19.39
CA ALA A 76 6.49 -9.60 -20.36
C ALA A 76 7.54 -10.34 -21.21
N ALA A 77 8.53 -9.60 -21.74
CA ALA A 77 9.61 -10.17 -22.55
C ALA A 77 10.48 -11.17 -21.77
N THR A 78 10.74 -10.89 -20.49
CA THR A 78 11.61 -11.75 -19.66
C THR A 78 10.87 -12.99 -19.13
N THR A 79 9.62 -12.82 -18.70
CA THR A 79 8.82 -13.92 -18.14
C THR A 79 8.20 -14.82 -19.21
N GLY A 80 8.14 -14.36 -20.47
CA GLY A 80 7.46 -15.06 -21.56
C GLY A 80 5.94 -15.08 -21.43
N LYS A 81 5.38 -14.32 -20.48
CA LYS A 81 3.93 -14.19 -20.28
C LYS A 81 3.38 -13.05 -21.14
N PRO A 82 2.13 -13.15 -21.63
CA PRO A 82 1.52 -12.06 -22.37
C PRO A 82 1.44 -10.80 -21.51
N GLU A 83 1.77 -9.65 -22.11
CA GLU A 83 1.73 -8.36 -21.41
C GLU A 83 0.32 -8.04 -20.84
N SER A 84 -0.74 -8.61 -21.41
CA SER A 84 -2.11 -8.49 -20.89
C SER A 84 -2.30 -9.01 -19.46
N TYR A 85 -1.37 -9.83 -18.95
CA TYR A 85 -1.38 -10.31 -17.57
C TYR A 85 -0.47 -9.47 -16.65
N VAL A 86 0.38 -8.60 -17.22
CA VAL A 86 1.35 -7.83 -16.44
C VAL A 86 0.68 -6.59 -15.87
N SER A 87 0.92 -6.34 -14.58
CA SER A 87 0.50 -5.13 -13.89
C SER A 87 1.71 -4.43 -13.26
N VAL A 88 1.78 -3.12 -13.39
CA VAL A 88 2.85 -2.31 -12.82
C VAL A 88 2.22 -1.15 -12.05
N CYS A 89 2.60 -1.02 -10.79
CA CYS A 89 2.21 0.07 -9.91
C CYS A 89 3.46 0.83 -9.48
N VAL A 90 3.50 2.13 -9.76
CA VAL A 90 4.62 3.00 -9.35
C VAL A 90 4.11 4.13 -8.47
N GLN A 91 4.66 4.21 -7.26
CA GLN A 91 4.51 5.33 -6.34
C GLN A 91 5.76 6.21 -6.42
N ASP A 92 5.60 7.41 -6.98
CA ASP A 92 6.62 8.45 -7.05
C ASP A 92 6.54 9.36 -5.81
N ASN A 93 7.57 10.18 -5.59
CA ASN A 93 7.68 11.06 -4.43
C ASN A 93 7.60 10.33 -3.07
N ALA A 94 8.05 9.07 -3.03
CA ALA A 94 8.07 8.29 -1.80
C ALA A 94 9.20 8.78 -0.86
N SER A 95 8.92 8.85 0.44
CA SER A 95 9.95 9.16 1.44
C SER A 95 10.81 7.93 1.72
N ILE A 96 11.98 7.84 1.08
CA ILE A 96 12.89 6.70 1.18
C ILE A 96 14.30 7.20 1.54
N ILE A 97 14.96 6.54 2.50
CA ILE A 97 16.39 6.69 2.79
C ILE A 97 17.07 5.37 2.49
N PHE A 98 18.23 5.42 1.83
CA PHE A 98 19.01 4.23 1.52
C PHE A 98 20.44 4.38 2.04
N GLY A 99 20.86 3.48 2.93
CA GLY A 99 22.19 3.52 3.53
C GLY A 99 22.43 4.71 4.48
N GLY A 100 21.35 5.33 4.99
CA GLY A 100 21.45 6.52 5.85
C GLY A 100 21.63 7.84 5.11
N GLU A 101 21.56 7.82 3.77
CA GLU A 101 21.73 9.00 2.92
C GLU A 101 20.41 9.41 2.25
N GLU A 102 20.23 10.72 2.07
CA GLU A 102 19.13 11.33 1.30
C GLU A 102 19.43 11.30 -0.21
N THR A 103 19.81 10.13 -0.71
CA THR A 103 20.03 9.91 -2.15
C THR A 103 18.78 9.37 -2.82
N ASN A 104 18.59 9.70 -4.10
CA ASN A 104 17.54 9.11 -4.91
C ASN A 104 17.62 7.58 -4.87
N CYS A 105 16.51 6.92 -4.57
CA CYS A 105 16.48 5.48 -4.40
C CYS A 105 15.10 4.90 -4.74
N ALA A 106 15.07 3.58 -4.92
CA ALA A 106 13.86 2.85 -5.24
C ALA A 106 13.74 1.56 -4.43
N LEU A 107 12.53 1.22 -3.99
CA LEU A 107 12.21 0.00 -3.27
C LEU A 107 10.96 -0.62 -3.85
N GLY A 108 11.01 -1.90 -4.17
CA GLY A 108 9.88 -2.58 -4.77
C GLY A 108 9.84 -4.07 -4.54
N CYS A 109 8.80 -4.67 -5.09
CA CYS A 109 8.61 -6.10 -5.12
C CYS A 109 7.95 -6.51 -6.43
N MET A 110 8.24 -7.73 -6.85
CA MET A 110 7.62 -8.37 -7.99
C MET A 110 7.05 -9.71 -7.58
N TYR A 111 5.79 -9.95 -7.93
CA TYR A 111 5.11 -11.23 -7.76
C TYR A 111 4.90 -11.85 -9.13
N SER A 112 5.22 -13.14 -9.26
CA SER A 112 4.81 -13.90 -10.44
C SER A 112 4.58 -15.36 -10.11
N ILE A 113 3.68 -16.00 -10.85
CA ILE A 113 3.49 -17.44 -10.85
C ILE A 113 4.58 -18.05 -11.73
N GLY A 114 5.62 -18.60 -11.12
CA GLY A 114 6.81 -19.07 -11.82
C GLY A 114 7.61 -17.95 -12.48
N ALA A 115 8.54 -18.32 -13.36
CA ALA A 115 9.46 -17.40 -14.04
C ALA A 115 10.36 -16.54 -13.12
N ILE A 116 10.38 -16.81 -11.82
CA ILE A 116 11.31 -16.24 -10.85
C ILE A 116 12.56 -17.13 -10.75
N ASN A 117 13.70 -16.62 -11.21
CA ASN A 117 14.98 -17.31 -11.17
C ASN A 117 16.13 -16.29 -11.34
N GLN A 118 17.37 -16.71 -11.09
CA GLN A 118 18.53 -15.81 -11.12
C GLN A 118 18.67 -15.04 -12.45
N GLU A 119 18.43 -15.69 -13.58
CA GLU A 119 18.58 -15.07 -14.90
C GLU A 119 17.48 -14.03 -15.16
N ASN A 120 16.22 -14.40 -14.95
CA ASN A 120 15.08 -13.52 -15.18
C ASN A 120 15.08 -12.34 -14.21
N ASN A 121 15.37 -12.59 -12.93
CA ASN A 121 15.44 -11.55 -11.91
C ASN A 121 16.55 -10.54 -12.26
N GLY A 122 17.72 -11.02 -12.71
CA GLY A 122 18.81 -10.13 -13.14
C GLY A 122 18.45 -9.27 -14.36
N LYS A 123 17.76 -9.83 -15.35
CA LYS A 123 17.28 -9.08 -16.53
C LYS A 123 16.26 -8.01 -16.16
N ILE A 124 15.30 -8.35 -15.28
CA ILE A 124 14.26 -7.42 -14.83
C ILE A 124 14.87 -6.32 -13.96
N GLN A 125 15.75 -6.66 -13.00
CA GLN A 125 16.47 -5.69 -12.18
C GLN A 125 17.18 -4.67 -13.07
N LYS A 126 17.98 -5.15 -14.04
CA LYS A 126 18.71 -4.29 -14.95
C LYS A 126 17.78 -3.40 -15.77
N ALA A 127 16.69 -3.94 -16.31
CA ALA A 127 15.74 -3.16 -17.10
C ALA A 127 15.10 -2.03 -16.29
N VAL A 128 14.73 -2.29 -15.02
CA VAL A 128 14.19 -1.27 -14.12
C VAL A 128 15.26 -0.22 -13.80
N SER A 129 16.50 -0.63 -13.54
CA SER A 129 17.63 0.29 -13.30
C SER A 129 17.85 1.21 -14.49
N ASP A 130 17.91 0.65 -15.70
CA ASP A 130 18.12 1.40 -16.94
C ASP A 130 16.99 2.44 -17.18
N LEU A 131 15.74 2.09 -16.84
CA LEU A 131 14.58 2.98 -16.97
C LEU A 131 14.56 4.11 -15.94
N LEU A 132 15.11 3.88 -14.74
CA LEU A 132 15.17 4.88 -13.68
C LEU A 132 16.45 5.72 -13.70
N ALA A 133 17.51 5.28 -14.37
CA ALA A 133 18.78 6.01 -14.49
C ALA A 133 18.62 7.46 -15.01
N PRO A 134 17.74 7.77 -15.99
CA PRO A 134 17.52 9.15 -16.44
C PRO A 134 16.92 10.08 -15.38
N PHE A 135 16.34 9.53 -14.31
CA PHE A 135 15.78 10.27 -13.19
C PHE A 135 16.76 10.41 -12.02
N GLY A 136 18.00 9.94 -12.20
CA GLY A 136 19.06 10.06 -11.22
C GLY A 136 18.96 9.07 -10.05
N VAL A 137 18.27 7.94 -10.23
CA VAL A 137 18.30 6.82 -9.30
C VAL A 137 19.55 5.96 -9.59
N PRO A 138 20.50 5.84 -8.66
CA PRO A 138 21.67 4.97 -8.82
C PRO A 138 21.30 3.48 -8.78
N ASP A 139 22.04 2.65 -9.53
CA ASP A 139 21.83 1.19 -9.60
C ASP A 139 22.08 0.49 -8.25
N ASP A 140 22.97 1.04 -7.43
CA ASP A 140 23.32 0.52 -6.09
C ASP A 140 22.34 0.96 -4.98
N LYS A 141 21.37 1.83 -5.30
CA LYS A 141 20.37 2.37 -4.37
C LYS A 141 18.96 1.86 -4.69
N MET A 142 18.86 0.62 -5.17
CA MET A 142 17.58 -0.01 -5.49
C MET A 142 17.49 -1.46 -5.00
N TYR A 143 16.39 -1.79 -4.34
CA TYR A 143 16.02 -3.17 -4.02
C TYR A 143 14.69 -3.56 -4.64
N ILE A 144 14.66 -4.74 -5.28
CA ILE A 144 13.44 -5.39 -5.76
C ILE A 144 13.42 -6.81 -5.19
N ASN A 145 12.39 -7.12 -4.41
CA ASN A 145 12.17 -8.47 -3.90
C ASN A 145 11.32 -9.27 -4.89
N TYR A 146 11.76 -10.46 -5.27
CA TYR A 146 11.03 -11.33 -6.20
C TYR A 146 10.37 -12.48 -5.46
N PHE A 147 9.07 -12.65 -5.65
CA PHE A 147 8.24 -13.65 -4.99
C PHE A 147 7.59 -14.57 -6.03
N ASP A 148 7.87 -15.87 -5.91
CA ASP A 148 7.16 -16.90 -6.66
C ASP A 148 5.86 -17.25 -5.93
N VAL A 149 4.72 -17.10 -6.61
CA VAL A 149 3.38 -17.30 -6.05
C VAL A 149 2.78 -18.58 -6.62
N ALA A 150 2.32 -19.47 -5.74
CA ALA A 150 1.60 -20.66 -6.15
C ALA A 150 0.27 -20.30 -6.85
N ARG A 151 -0.15 -21.12 -7.82
CA ARG A 151 -1.31 -20.82 -8.70
C ARG A 151 -2.63 -20.64 -7.93
N GLU A 152 -2.79 -21.39 -6.86
CA GLU A 152 -3.95 -21.35 -5.95
C GLU A 152 -4.01 -20.08 -5.11
N ASN A 153 -2.88 -19.41 -4.93
CA ASN A 153 -2.75 -18.19 -4.12
C ASN A 153 -2.86 -16.90 -4.95
N CYS A 154 -3.11 -17.01 -6.26
CA CYS A 154 -3.31 -15.88 -7.14
C CYS A 154 -4.72 -15.90 -7.75
N GLY A 155 -5.50 -14.87 -7.45
CA GLY A 155 -6.86 -14.69 -7.95
C GLY A 155 -6.90 -13.85 -9.23
N TRP A 156 -7.67 -14.29 -10.22
CA TRP A 156 -7.94 -13.55 -11.45
C TRP A 156 -9.29 -13.96 -12.05
N SER A 157 -10.04 -13.00 -12.60
CA SER A 157 -11.32 -13.25 -13.29
C SER A 157 -12.32 -14.11 -12.48
N SER A 158 -12.56 -13.73 -11.23
CA SER A 158 -13.49 -14.41 -10.29
C SER A 158 -13.12 -15.85 -9.92
N ARG A 159 -11.91 -16.31 -10.23
CA ARG A 159 -11.37 -17.64 -9.89
C ARG A 159 -9.89 -17.52 -9.47
N THR A 160 -9.25 -18.65 -9.18
CA THR A 160 -7.78 -18.70 -9.01
C THR A 160 -7.11 -19.20 -10.29
N PHE A 161 -5.80 -19.03 -10.41
CA PHE A 161 -5.05 -19.66 -11.49
C PHE A 161 -4.98 -21.20 -11.38
N ALA A 162 -5.34 -21.80 -10.25
CA ALA A 162 -5.37 -23.25 -10.07
C ALA A 162 -6.65 -23.92 -10.60
N GLY A 163 -7.78 -23.20 -10.68
CA GLY A 163 -9.07 -23.80 -10.95
C GLY A 163 -10.18 -22.84 -10.60
#